data_AF-A0A524I7W0-F1
#
_entry.id   AF-A0A524I7W0-F1
#
_cell.length_a   1.000
_cell.length_b   1.000
_cell.length_c   1.000
_cell.angle_alpha   90.00
_cell.angle_beta   90.00
_cell.angle_gamma   90.00
#
_symmetry.space_group_name_H-M   'P 1'
#
loop_
_entity.id
_entity.type
_entity.pdbx_description
1 polymer ?
#
loop_
_entity_poly.entity_id
_entity_poly.type
_entity_poly.pdbx_seq_one_letter_code
_entity_poly.pdbx_strand_id
1 'polypeptide(L)'
;MSDVSLKIIFASLFLAAGTAAFLTMMAVMGKPEKPAGAGNLRKAHKILGYAAIPLLVPLAYIGAGFVKEMGDGLSTRGVFHLVLAEALAAVLVLKILVVRFFRGFLKHAPALGMTIFALTLVIYFLTVGFVFLQRPGG
;
A
#
# COMPACT_ATOMS: atom_id res chain seq x y z
N MET A 1 -21.17 -11.60 0.96
CA MET A 1 -20.04 -12.44 1.44
C MET A 1 -18.88 -12.49 0.44
N SER A 2 -19.14 -12.54 -0.87
CA SER A 2 -18.12 -12.48 -1.95
C SER A 2 -17.22 -11.24 -1.89
N ASP A 3 -17.79 -10.06 -1.62
CA ASP A 3 -17.04 -8.79 -1.65
C ASP A 3 -15.98 -8.69 -0.54
N VAL A 4 -16.28 -9.24 0.64
CA VAL A 4 -15.34 -9.25 1.78
C VAL A 4 -14.17 -10.18 1.49
N SER A 5 -14.42 -11.38 0.97
CA SER A 5 -13.36 -12.32 0.60
C SER A 5 -12.46 -11.77 -0.50
N LEU A 6 -13.05 -11.16 -1.54
CA LEU A 6 -12.28 -10.49 -2.60
C LEU A 6 -11.44 -9.35 -2.04
N LYS A 7 -12.02 -8.47 -1.21
CA LYS A 7 -11.29 -7.38 -0.56
C LYS A 7 -10.08 -7.90 0.23
N ILE A 8 -10.25 -8.98 1.00
CA ILE A 8 -9.16 -9.59 1.77
C ILE A 8 -8.08 -10.12 0.83
N ILE A 9 -8.44 -10.87 -0.23
CA ILE A 9 -7.47 -11.41 -1.19
C ILE A 9 -6.65 -10.28 -1.84
N PHE A 10 -7.32 -9.26 -2.39
CA PHE A 10 -6.63 -8.12 -2.99
C PHE A 10 -5.77 -7.36 -1.98
N ALA A 11 -6.26 -7.15 -0.76
CA ALA A 11 -5.50 -6.47 0.29
C ALA A 11 -4.25 -7.26 0.71
N SER A 12 -4.35 -8.58 0.83
CA SER A 12 -3.22 -9.45 1.19
C SER A 12 -2.18 -9.52 0.07
N LEU A 13 -2.62 -9.62 -1.19
CA LEU A 13 -1.72 -9.55 -2.35
C LEU A 13 -1.04 -8.17 -2.45
N PHE A 14 -1.80 -7.09 -2.22
CA PHE A 14 -1.26 -5.73 -2.20
C PHE A 14 -0.22 -5.56 -1.10
N LEU A 15 -0.49 -6.05 0.12
CA LEU A 15 0.46 -6.04 1.22
C LEU A 15 1.70 -6.87 0.91
N ALA A 16 1.56 -8.05 0.32
CA ALA A 16 2.70 -8.89 -0.05
C ALA A 16 3.59 -8.21 -1.10
N ALA A 17 2.99 -7.67 -2.17
CA ALA A 17 3.71 -6.92 -3.20
C ALA A 17 4.39 -5.67 -2.60
N GLY A 18 3.68 -4.92 -1.76
CA GLY A 18 4.20 -3.75 -1.05
C GLY A 18 5.36 -4.09 -0.11
N THR A 19 5.27 -5.21 0.61
CA THR A 19 6.34 -5.71 1.50
C THR A 19 7.57 -6.09 0.69
N ALA A 20 7.42 -6.85 -0.39
CA ALA A 20 8.54 -7.20 -1.25
C ALA A 20 9.17 -5.96 -1.91
N ALA A 21 8.35 -4.98 -2.35
CA ALA A 21 8.85 -3.71 -2.90
C ALA A 21 9.62 -2.90 -1.85
N PHE A 22 9.11 -2.85 -0.61
CA PHE A 22 9.77 -2.20 0.51
C PHE A 22 11.10 -2.87 0.84
N LEU A 23 11.12 -4.20 1.00
CA LEU A 23 12.33 -4.96 1.33
C LEU A 23 13.41 -4.84 0.25
N THR A 24 13.05 -4.89 -1.03
CA THR A 24 14.00 -4.68 -2.13
C THR A 24 14.59 -3.27 -2.14
N MET A 25 13.80 -2.26 -1.80
CA MET A 25 14.29 -0.88 -1.63
C MET A 25 15.24 -0.78 -0.43
N MET A 26 14.87 -1.34 0.71
CA MET A 26 15.70 -1.35 1.93
C MET A 26 17.00 -2.11 1.71
N ALA A 27 16.99 -3.22 0.97
CA ALA A 27 18.20 -3.95 0.63
C ALA A 27 19.18 -3.11 -0.21
N VAL A 28 18.67 -2.28 -1.12
CA VAL A 28 19.49 -1.42 -1.99
C VAL A 28 19.97 -0.15 -1.30
N MET A 29 19.18 0.41 -0.39
CA MET A 29 19.38 1.77 0.14
C MET A 29 19.63 1.83 1.65
N GLY A 30 19.35 0.76 2.38
CA GLY A 30 19.45 0.70 3.84
C GLY A 30 20.78 0.17 4.35
N LYS A 31 21.70 -0.26 3.46
CA LYS A 31 23.04 -0.70 3.83
C LYS A 31 24.09 0.28 3.28
N PRO A 32 25.17 0.55 4.04
CA PRO A 32 26.25 1.42 3.57
C PRO A 32 27.00 0.83 2.37
N GLU A 33 27.09 -0.50 2.31
CA GLU A 33 27.68 -1.21 1.19
C GLU A 33 26.68 -1.43 0.06
N LYS A 34 27.16 -1.32 -1.19
CA LYS A 34 26.35 -1.63 -2.37
C LYS A 34 26.11 -3.15 -2.42
N PRO A 35 24.86 -3.62 -2.33
CA PRO A 35 24.60 -5.06 -2.31
C PRO A 35 24.99 -5.70 -3.64
N ALA A 36 25.51 -6.93 -3.57
CA ALA A 36 25.64 -7.80 -4.73
C ALA A 36 24.28 -7.93 -5.43
N GLY A 37 24.25 -7.73 -6.75
CA GLY A 37 23.00 -7.79 -7.52
C GLY A 37 22.06 -6.58 -7.35
N ALA A 38 22.56 -5.40 -6.92
CA ALA A 38 21.76 -4.17 -6.81
C ALA A 38 20.91 -3.85 -8.06
N GLY A 39 21.38 -4.21 -9.27
CA GLY A 39 20.61 -4.06 -10.50
C GLY A 39 19.33 -4.92 -10.52
N ASN A 40 19.42 -6.18 -10.09
CA ASN A 40 18.27 -7.09 -10.03
C ASN A 40 17.28 -6.65 -8.95
N LEU A 41 17.77 -6.20 -7.79
CA LEU A 41 16.91 -5.67 -6.73
C LEU A 41 16.14 -4.42 -7.18
N ARG A 42 16.79 -3.51 -7.93
CA ARG A 42 16.11 -2.34 -8.51
C ARG A 42 15.05 -2.74 -9.54
N LYS A 43 15.33 -3.73 -10.38
CA LYS A 43 14.34 -4.28 -11.33
C LYS A 43 13.16 -4.90 -10.59
N ALA A 44 13.42 -5.71 -9.56
CA ALA A 44 12.39 -6.33 -8.73
C ALA A 44 11.51 -5.27 -8.04
N HIS A 45 12.12 -4.26 -7.40
CA HIS A 45 11.38 -3.13 -6.81
C HIS A 45 10.44 -2.47 -7.81
N LYS A 46 10.94 -2.21 -9.03
CA LYS A 46 10.14 -1.59 -10.09
C LYS A 46 8.95 -2.48 -10.49
N ILE A 47 9.18 -3.78 -10.71
CA ILE A 47 8.13 -4.74 -11.08
C ILE A 47 7.07 -4.82 -9.97
N LEU A 48 7.50 -4.99 -8.72
CA LEU A 48 6.60 -5.08 -7.56
C LEU A 48 5.81 -3.79 -7.35
N GLY A 49 6.45 -2.63 -7.54
CA GLY A 49 5.78 -1.34 -7.51
C GLY A 49 4.71 -1.20 -8.59
N TYR A 50 4.96 -1.67 -9.82
CA TYR A 50 3.94 -1.70 -10.88
C TYR A 50 2.85 -2.73 -10.61
N ALA A 51 3.19 -3.89 -10.03
CA ALA A 51 2.20 -4.92 -9.67
C ALA A 51 1.26 -4.45 -8.55
N ALA A 52 1.73 -3.56 -7.66
CA ALA A 52 0.90 -2.99 -6.60
C ALA A 52 -0.20 -2.06 -7.13
N ILE A 53 0.01 -1.36 -8.25
CA ILE A 53 -0.98 -0.42 -8.82
C ILE A 53 -2.29 -1.12 -9.22
N PRO A 54 -2.31 -2.17 -10.07
CA PRO A 54 -3.55 -2.85 -10.43
C PRO A 54 -4.19 -3.60 -9.26
N LEU A 55 -3.47 -3.86 -8.16
CA LEU A 55 -4.05 -4.39 -6.92
C LEU A 55 -4.75 -3.30 -6.10
N LEU A 56 -4.23 -2.08 -6.12
CA LEU A 56 -4.82 -0.93 -5.42
C LEU A 56 -6.12 -0.45 -6.08
N VAL A 57 -6.23 -0.51 -7.42
CA VAL A 57 -7.40 0.00 -8.15
C VAL A 57 -8.72 -0.68 -7.74
N PRO A 58 -8.83 -2.02 -7.70
CA PRO A 58 -10.03 -2.70 -7.20
C PRO A 58 -10.33 -2.37 -5.74
N LEU A 59 -9.30 -2.27 -4.88
CA LEU A 59 -9.47 -1.90 -3.48
C LEU A 59 -10.06 -0.49 -3.32
N ALA A 60 -9.58 0.47 -4.12
CA ALA A 60 -10.11 1.82 -4.15
C ALA A 60 -11.56 1.85 -4.65
N TYR A 61 -11.89 1.08 -5.69
CA TYR A 61 -13.26 0.96 -6.20
C TYR A 61 -14.22 0.39 -5.15
N ILE A 62 -13.85 -0.71 -4.48
CA ILE A 62 -14.64 -1.32 -3.40
C ILE A 62 -14.79 -0.32 -2.23
N GLY A 63 -13.71 0.38 -1.88
CA GLY A 63 -13.72 1.41 -0.83
C GLY A 63 -14.68 2.57 -1.14
N ALA A 64 -14.65 3.09 -2.35
CA ALA A 64 -15.56 4.15 -2.80
C ALA A 64 -17.03 3.70 -2.79
N GLY A 65 -17.30 2.45 -3.22
CA GLY A 65 -18.62 1.85 -3.13
C GLY A 65 -19.13 1.80 -1.68
N PHE A 66 -18.27 1.37 -0.75
CA PHE A 66 -18.61 1.32 0.68
C PHE A 66 -18.92 2.70 1.27
N VAL A 67 -18.15 3.74 0.89
CA VAL A 67 -18.44 5.12 1.32
C VAL A 67 -19.78 5.60 0.77
N LYS A 68 -20.07 5.32 -0.50
CA LYS A 68 -21.34 5.68 -1.13
C LYS A 68 -22.55 5.00 -0.46
N GLU A 69 -22.39 3.75 -0.07
CA GLU A 69 -23.45 2.97 0.61
C GLU A 69 -23.69 3.47 2.04
N MET A 70 -22.61 3.73 2.79
CA MET A 70 -22.71 4.09 4.20
C MET A 70 -23.03 5.58 4.43
N GLY A 71 -22.59 6.47 3.54
CA GLY A 71 -22.70 7.92 3.72
C GLY A 71 -22.16 8.38 5.07
N ASP A 72 -22.95 9.20 5.77
CA ASP A 72 -22.63 9.70 7.11
C ASP A 72 -22.71 8.62 8.21
N GLY A 73 -23.17 7.41 7.88
CA GLY A 73 -23.23 6.25 8.77
C GLY A 73 -21.89 5.53 8.97
N LEU A 74 -20.78 6.06 8.44
CA LEU A 74 -19.46 5.46 8.60
C LEU A 74 -19.05 5.40 10.08
N SER A 75 -18.79 4.18 10.57
CA SER A 75 -18.13 3.97 11.87
C SER A 75 -16.80 4.73 11.94
N THR A 76 -16.34 5.06 13.15
CA THR A 76 -15.01 5.69 13.38
C THR A 76 -13.88 4.96 12.65
N ARG A 77 -13.87 3.63 12.70
CA ARG A 77 -12.90 2.79 11.96
C ARG A 77 -12.99 2.99 10.45
N GLY A 78 -14.21 3.09 9.92
CA GLY A 78 -14.47 3.36 8.51
C GLY A 78 -13.92 4.72 8.07
N VAL A 79 -14.13 5.76 8.88
CA VAL A 79 -13.56 7.10 8.65
C VAL A 79 -12.04 7.08 8.66
N PHE A 80 -11.41 6.43 9.66
CA PHE A 80 -9.95 6.27 9.69
C PHE A 80 -9.42 5.52 8.47
N HIS A 81 -10.09 4.44 8.06
CA HIS A 81 -9.70 3.70 6.86
C HIS A 81 -9.75 4.57 5.61
N LEU A 82 -10.81 5.36 5.44
CA LEU A 82 -11.00 6.27 4.31
C LEU A 82 -9.88 7.32 4.26
N VAL A 83 -9.67 8.08 5.34
CA VAL A 83 -8.67 9.15 5.39
C VAL A 83 -7.26 8.61 5.15
N LEU A 84 -6.93 7.45 5.73
CA LEU A 84 -5.62 6.82 5.49
C LEU A 84 -5.48 6.31 4.06
N ALA A 85 -6.55 5.78 3.44
CA ALA A 85 -6.54 5.34 2.05
C ALA A 85 -6.38 6.52 1.07
N GLU A 86 -7.01 7.64 1.34
CA GLU A 86 -6.82 8.88 0.57
C GLU A 86 -5.39 9.41 0.73
N ALA A 87 -4.84 9.40 1.95
CA ALA A 87 -3.45 9.76 2.18
C ALA A 87 -2.48 8.82 1.43
N LEU A 88 -2.75 7.51 1.42
CA LEU A 88 -1.99 6.52 0.65
C LEU A 88 -1.99 6.87 -0.85
N ALA A 89 -3.17 7.16 -1.40
CA ALA A 89 -3.32 7.54 -2.81
C ALA A 89 -2.57 8.85 -3.12
N ALA A 90 -2.70 9.87 -2.28
CA ALA A 90 -1.99 11.13 -2.42
C ALA A 90 -0.47 10.96 -2.40
N VAL A 91 0.07 10.17 -1.46
CA VAL A 91 1.51 9.89 -1.37
C VAL A 91 1.99 9.07 -2.58
N LEU A 92 1.17 8.13 -3.09
CA LEU A 92 1.50 7.38 -4.30
C LEU A 92 1.59 8.31 -5.53
N VAL A 93 0.61 9.22 -5.69
CA VAL A 93 0.66 10.24 -6.76
C VAL A 93 1.90 11.10 -6.61
N LEU A 94 2.21 11.59 -5.41
CA LEU A 94 3.41 12.37 -5.14
C LEU A 94 4.69 11.60 -5.51
N LYS A 95 4.78 10.31 -5.14
CA LYS A 95 5.90 9.45 -5.51
C LYS A 95 6.04 9.32 -7.02
N ILE A 96 4.94 9.13 -7.75
CA ILE A 96 4.95 9.07 -9.22
C ILE A 96 5.44 10.40 -9.79
N LEU A 97 4.95 11.53 -9.28
CA LEU A 97 5.36 12.86 -9.72
C LEU A 97 6.87 13.08 -9.53
N VAL A 98 7.38 12.77 -8.33
CA VAL A 98 8.82 12.86 -8.00
C VAL A 98 9.68 12.00 -8.92
N VAL A 99 9.27 10.76 -9.17
CA VAL A 99 10.07 9.81 -9.96
C VAL A 99 10.01 10.12 -11.47
N ARG A 100 8.88 10.62 -11.98
CA ARG A 100 8.68 10.83 -13.42
C ARG A 100 9.01 12.24 -13.89
N PHE A 101 8.61 13.26 -13.14
CA PHE A 101 8.66 14.65 -13.59
C PHE A 101 9.64 15.51 -12.78
N PHE A 102 9.69 15.33 -11.46
CA PHE A 102 10.46 16.21 -10.56
C PHE A 102 11.74 15.55 -10.05
N ARG A 103 12.69 15.27 -10.96
CA ARG A 103 13.92 14.52 -10.65
C ARG A 103 14.79 15.16 -9.55
N GLY A 104 14.69 16.47 -9.32
CA GLY A 104 15.39 17.16 -8.21
C GLY A 104 14.99 16.66 -6.82
N PHE A 105 13.81 16.04 -6.68
CA PHE A 105 13.31 15.49 -5.42
C PHE A 105 13.57 13.98 -5.25
N LEU A 106 14.34 13.34 -6.14
CA LEU A 106 14.58 11.89 -6.09
C LEU A 106 15.18 11.41 -4.76
N LYS A 107 15.92 12.26 -4.06
CA LYS A 107 16.44 11.96 -2.70
C LYS A 107 15.35 11.62 -1.69
N HIS A 108 14.11 12.09 -1.91
CA HIS A 108 12.95 11.82 -1.05
C HIS A 108 12.14 10.59 -1.48
N ALA A 109 12.41 10.00 -2.65
CA ALA A 109 11.68 8.83 -3.13
C ALA A 109 11.68 7.63 -2.15
N PRO A 110 12.77 7.35 -1.39
CA PRO A 110 12.75 6.29 -0.39
C PRO A 110 11.78 6.59 0.75
N ALA A 111 11.78 7.81 1.28
CA ALA A 111 10.86 8.24 2.33
C ALA A 111 9.40 8.07 1.90
N LEU A 112 9.04 8.51 0.69
CA LEU A 112 7.71 8.30 0.13
C LEU A 112 7.37 6.81 0.00
N GLY A 113 8.34 5.96 -0.37
CA GLY A 113 8.18 4.51 -0.39
C GLY A 113 7.90 3.90 0.99
N MET A 114 8.61 4.35 2.03
CA MET A 114 8.38 3.92 3.41
C MET A 114 7.01 4.39 3.92
N THR A 115 6.61 5.62 3.61
CA THR A 115 5.28 6.15 3.97
C THR A 115 4.15 5.34 3.33
N ILE A 116 4.25 5.02 2.04
CA ILE A 116 3.26 4.17 1.35
C ILE A 116 3.15 2.81 2.04
N PHE A 117 4.29 2.19 2.39
CA PHE A 117 4.28 0.89 3.06
C PHE A 117 3.66 0.97 4.46
N ALA A 118 4.01 1.98 5.25
CA ALA A 118 3.46 2.19 6.59
C ALA A 118 1.94 2.40 6.55
N LEU A 119 1.44 3.27 5.66
CA LEU A 119 0.01 3.48 5.46
C LEU A 119 -0.69 2.18 5.04
N THR A 120 -0.09 1.42 4.12
CA THR A 120 -0.61 0.11 3.68
C THR A 120 -0.77 -0.85 4.86
N LEU A 121 0.24 -0.96 5.73
CA LEU A 121 0.18 -1.81 6.92
C LEU A 121 -0.97 -1.40 7.86
N VAL A 122 -1.08 -0.11 8.19
CA VAL A 122 -2.12 0.38 9.12
C VAL A 122 -3.51 0.11 8.55
N ILE A 123 -3.75 0.45 7.28
CA ILE A 123 -5.02 0.22 6.58
C ILE A 123 -5.37 -1.28 6.55
N TYR A 124 -4.37 -2.14 6.29
CA TYR A 124 -4.54 -3.58 6.28
C TYR A 124 -4.99 -4.11 7.65
N PHE A 125 -4.34 -3.70 8.74
CA PHE A 125 -4.70 -4.15 10.09
C PHE A 125 -6.05 -3.61 10.56
N LEU A 126 -6.42 -2.38 10.19
CA LEU A 126 -7.76 -1.84 10.43
C LEU A 126 -8.87 -2.67 9.76
N THR A 127 -8.53 -3.42 8.70
CA THR A 127 -9.50 -4.21 7.94
C THR A 127 -9.38 -5.69 8.25
N VAL A 128 -8.30 -6.32 7.76
CA VAL A 128 -8.08 -7.75 7.79
C VAL A 128 -7.74 -8.19 9.21
N GLY A 129 -6.85 -7.46 9.89
CA GLY A 129 -6.51 -7.74 11.29
C GLY A 129 -7.74 -7.75 12.20
N PHE A 130 -8.59 -6.73 12.07
CA PHE A 130 -9.86 -6.67 12.81
C PHE A 130 -10.79 -7.85 12.49
N VAL A 131 -10.99 -8.19 11.21
CA VAL A 131 -11.86 -9.31 10.81
C VAL A 131 -11.35 -10.64 11.37
N PHE A 132 -10.03 -10.86 11.36
CA PHE A 132 -9.44 -12.07 11.93
C PHE A 132 -9.69 -12.17 13.44
N LEU A 133 -9.52 -11.07 14.19
CA LEU A 133 -9.73 -11.05 15.64
C LEU A 133 -11.21 -11.23 16.05
N GLN A 134 -12.16 -10.96 15.16
CA GLN A 134 -13.59 -11.15 15.44
C GLN A 134 -14.11 -12.56 15.11
N ARG A 135 -13.33 -13.40 14.44
CA ARG A 135 -13.76 -14.78 14.14
C ARG A 135 -13.64 -15.64 15.40
N PRO A 136 -14.71 -16.34 15.84
CA PRO A 136 -14.63 -17.23 16.98
C PRO A 136 -13.67 -18.39 16.67
N GLY A 137 -12.55 -18.45 17.39
CA GLY A 137 -11.48 -19.45 17.19
C GLY A 137 -10.05 -18.89 17.14
N GLY A 138 -9.86 -17.58 17.30
CA GLY A 138 -8.56 -16.96 17.61
C GLY A 138 -8.31 -16.85 19.11
#